data_AF-A0A8T1SC58-F1
#
_entry.id   AF-A0A8T1SC58-F1
#
_cell.length_a   1.000
_cell.length_b   1.000
_cell.length_c   1.000
_cell.angle_alpha   90.00
_cell.angle_beta   90.00
_cell.angle_gamma   90.00
#
_symmetry.space_group_name_H-M   'P 1'
#
loop_
_entity.id
_entity.type
_entity.pdbx_description
1 polymer ?
#
loop_
_entity_poly.entity_id
_entity_poly.type
_entity_poly.pdbx_seq_one_letter_code
_entity_poly.pdbx_strand_id
1 'polypeptide(L)'
;FSSLRDLGELDLSNNLITELPHYIFDDLKHLQKLNLSYNPLSLLYGDQFDSLQQLESLDLETIEIPNINSRMFQPLRNLSYIYFKKFLYCSYALHVRICTPLTDGISSFENLLVVNVLRVFVWIIACVTCFGNLFVIGMRSFIRAENKTHTTSIKMLCCAACLMGVYLFSIGVFDIKYRGQYKKYAVLWMESLPCHIMGFLAMFSTEVSVLLLTYLTLEKYLVIVFPFSNIRPGKHQTIIILVSIWFIGFVIAIIPFWDEDFLKLLWKKWSLFPTLF
;
A
#
# COMPACT_ATOMS: atom_id res chain seq x y z
N PHE A 1 -13.48 -6.92 -34.81
CA PHE A 1 -14.93 -6.81 -35.10
C PHE A 1 -15.19 -5.90 -36.31
N SER A 2 -14.49 -6.11 -37.43
CA SER A 2 -14.36 -5.11 -38.50
C SER A 2 -15.63 -4.84 -39.33
N SER A 3 -16.58 -5.78 -39.33
CA SER A 3 -17.87 -5.65 -40.00
C SER A 3 -18.96 -5.00 -39.13
N LEU A 4 -18.75 -4.86 -37.81
CA LEU A 4 -19.75 -4.41 -36.85
C LEU A 4 -19.67 -2.89 -36.59
N ARG A 5 -19.65 -2.09 -37.65
CA ARG A 5 -19.37 -0.64 -37.58
C ARG A 5 -20.44 0.17 -36.84
N ASP A 6 -21.67 -0.34 -36.81
CA ASP A 6 -22.83 0.31 -36.18
C ASP A 6 -23.14 -0.26 -34.79
N LEU A 7 -22.24 -1.09 -34.24
CA LEU A 7 -22.42 -1.69 -32.93
C LEU A 7 -22.41 -0.61 -31.84
N GLY A 8 -23.50 -0.50 -31.09
CA GLY A 8 -23.62 0.45 -29.98
C GLY A 8 -23.18 -0.12 -28.63
N GLU A 9 -23.36 -1.42 -28.40
CA GLU A 9 -23.02 -2.06 -27.13
C GLU A 9 -22.28 -3.38 -27.37
N LEU A 10 -21.19 -3.60 -26.63
CA LEU A 10 -20.39 -4.81 -26.68
C LEU A 10 -20.12 -5.30 -25.25
N ASP A 11 -20.73 -6.43 -24.90
CA ASP A 11 -20.47 -7.11 -23.63
C ASP A 11 -19.62 -8.36 -23.87
N LEU A 12 -18.42 -8.36 -23.31
CA LEU A 12 -17.46 -9.46 -23.30
C LEU A 12 -17.17 -9.91 -21.87
N SER A 13 -17.97 -9.49 -20.89
CA SER A 13 -17.74 -9.81 -19.48
C SER A 13 -17.86 -11.30 -19.18
N ASN A 14 -17.25 -11.74 -18.07
CA ASN A 14 -17.35 -13.12 -17.57
C ASN A 14 -16.88 -14.17 -18.57
N ASN A 15 -15.80 -13.87 -19.29
CA ASN A 15 -15.14 -14.82 -20.19
C ASN A 15 -13.74 -15.17 -19.67
N LEU A 16 -13.00 -15.96 -20.44
CA LEU A 16 -11.63 -16.36 -20.15
C LEU A 16 -10.63 -15.60 -21.03
N ILE A 17 -10.94 -14.35 -21.36
CA ILE A 17 -10.08 -13.55 -22.23
C ILE A 17 -8.83 -13.15 -21.43
N THR A 18 -7.67 -13.63 -21.86
CA THR A 18 -6.37 -13.32 -21.22
C THR A 18 -5.66 -12.14 -21.87
N GLU A 19 -5.88 -11.97 -23.17
CA GLU A 19 -5.27 -10.95 -24.02
C GLU A 19 -6.29 -10.44 -25.04
N LEU A 20 -6.21 -9.15 -25.35
CA LEU A 20 -6.94 -8.54 -26.45
C LEU A 20 -5.95 -8.27 -27.59
N PRO A 21 -6.27 -8.69 -28.83
CA PRO A 21 -5.48 -8.29 -29.98
C PRO A 21 -5.38 -6.77 -30.07
N HIS A 22 -4.20 -6.29 -30.45
CA HIS A 22 -4.02 -4.90 -30.81
C HIS A 22 -5.00 -4.58 -31.95
N TYR A 23 -5.71 -3.45 -31.87
CA TYR A 23 -6.70 -3.00 -32.86
C TYR A 23 -8.06 -3.75 -32.92
N ILE A 24 -8.38 -4.63 -31.96
CA ILE A 24 -9.67 -5.37 -32.00
C ILE A 24 -10.93 -4.46 -32.06
N PHE A 25 -10.80 -3.23 -31.54
CA PHE A 25 -11.87 -2.23 -31.43
C PHE A 25 -11.78 -1.10 -32.46
N ASP A 26 -10.82 -1.10 -33.37
CA ASP A 26 -10.55 0.06 -34.23
C ASP A 26 -11.69 0.47 -35.16
N ASP A 27 -12.47 -0.51 -35.61
CA ASP A 27 -13.62 -0.30 -36.49
C ASP A 27 -14.91 0.07 -35.73
N LEU A 28 -14.93 -0.03 -34.40
CA LEU A 28 -16.12 0.14 -33.55
C LEU A 28 -16.36 1.61 -33.17
N LYS A 29 -16.40 2.50 -34.16
CA LYS A 29 -16.45 3.96 -33.95
C LYS A 29 -17.75 4.47 -33.31
N HIS A 30 -18.85 3.71 -33.42
CA HIS A 30 -20.15 4.03 -32.85
C HIS A 30 -20.43 3.35 -31.50
N LEU A 31 -19.45 2.64 -30.95
CA LEU A 31 -19.62 1.92 -29.70
C LEU A 31 -19.78 2.90 -28.54
N GLN A 32 -20.87 2.72 -27.79
CA GLN A 32 -21.25 3.54 -26.64
C GLN A 32 -20.98 2.80 -25.32
N LYS A 33 -21.15 1.48 -25.29
CA LYS A 33 -20.89 0.68 -24.09
C LYS A 33 -19.95 -0.48 -24.40
N LEU A 34 -18.89 -0.59 -23.61
CA LEU A 34 -17.96 -1.71 -23.64
C LEU A 34 -17.83 -2.30 -22.25
N ASN A 35 -18.12 -3.59 -22.14
CA ASN A 35 -17.93 -4.34 -20.91
C ASN A 35 -16.88 -5.44 -21.11
N LEU A 36 -15.78 -5.36 -20.37
CA LEU A 36 -14.70 -6.35 -20.36
C LEU A 36 -14.56 -7.01 -18.98
N SER A 37 -15.41 -6.68 -18.01
CA SER A 37 -15.25 -7.10 -16.62
C SER A 37 -15.24 -8.63 -16.45
N TYR A 38 -14.73 -9.10 -15.32
CA TYR A 38 -14.65 -10.53 -15.00
C TYR A 38 -13.90 -11.37 -16.05
N ASN A 39 -12.85 -10.80 -16.65
CA ASN A 39 -11.91 -11.51 -17.50
C ASN A 39 -10.50 -11.53 -16.87
N PRO A 40 -9.72 -12.60 -17.02
CA PRO A 40 -8.34 -12.69 -16.55
C PRO A 40 -7.36 -11.90 -17.44
N LEU A 41 -7.74 -10.69 -17.87
CA LEU A 41 -6.94 -9.81 -18.70
C LEU A 41 -5.72 -9.32 -17.94
N SER A 42 -4.54 -9.56 -18.50
CA SER A 42 -3.25 -9.20 -17.89
C SER A 42 -2.60 -7.97 -18.52
N LEU A 43 -2.94 -7.68 -19.78
CA LEU A 43 -2.33 -6.61 -20.57
C LEU A 43 -3.42 -5.79 -21.28
N LEU A 44 -3.34 -4.47 -21.12
CA LEU A 44 -4.07 -3.49 -21.92
C LEU A 44 -3.06 -2.49 -22.48
N TYR A 45 -3.09 -2.30 -23.80
CA TYR A 45 -2.21 -1.36 -24.46
C TYR A 45 -2.64 0.09 -24.22
N GLY A 46 -1.68 1.02 -24.24
CA GLY A 46 -1.91 2.44 -23.99
C GLY A 46 -2.90 3.09 -24.96
N ASP A 47 -3.08 2.49 -26.14
CA ASP A 47 -3.90 2.91 -27.28
C ASP A 47 -5.09 1.99 -27.55
N GLN A 48 -5.36 1.01 -26.67
CA GLN A 48 -6.40 -0.02 -26.86
C GLN A 48 -7.80 0.56 -27.15
N PHE A 49 -8.10 1.76 -26.68
CA PHE A 49 -9.43 2.39 -26.72
C PHE A 49 -9.50 3.65 -27.60
N ASP A 50 -8.45 3.99 -28.35
CA ASP A 50 -8.34 5.26 -29.10
C ASP A 50 -9.48 5.53 -30.07
N SER A 51 -9.88 4.46 -30.74
CA SER A 51 -10.87 4.51 -31.82
C SER A 51 -12.30 4.66 -31.27
N LEU A 52 -12.51 4.48 -29.97
CA LEU A 52 -13.82 4.45 -29.31
C LEU A 52 -14.27 5.85 -28.86
N GLN A 53 -14.31 6.81 -29.79
CA GLN A 53 -14.57 8.22 -29.46
C GLN A 53 -16.00 8.49 -28.97
N GLN A 54 -16.97 7.61 -29.30
CA GLN A 54 -18.36 7.70 -28.85
C GLN A 54 -18.65 6.91 -27.58
N LEU A 55 -17.63 6.30 -26.95
CA LEU A 55 -17.82 5.49 -25.77
C LEU A 55 -18.31 6.34 -24.59
N GLU A 56 -19.43 5.92 -24.00
CA GLU A 56 -20.06 6.57 -22.85
C GLU A 56 -19.83 5.79 -21.56
N SER A 57 -19.73 4.45 -21.66
CA SER A 57 -19.51 3.54 -20.53
C SER A 57 -18.43 2.51 -20.83
N LEU A 58 -17.44 2.42 -19.94
CA LEU A 58 -16.38 1.42 -20.00
C LEU A 58 -16.31 0.65 -18.68
N ASP A 59 -16.57 -0.65 -18.74
CA ASP A 59 -16.46 -1.52 -17.58
C ASP A 59 -15.21 -2.40 -17.65
N LEU A 60 -14.30 -2.15 -16.70
CA LEU A 60 -13.05 -2.87 -16.45
C LEU A 60 -13.03 -3.42 -15.02
N GLU A 61 -14.21 -3.66 -14.43
CA GLU A 61 -14.36 -4.23 -13.10
C GLU A 61 -13.61 -5.57 -13.04
N THR A 62 -12.90 -5.81 -11.93
CA THR A 62 -12.03 -6.97 -11.68
C THR A 62 -10.74 -7.11 -12.53
N ILE A 63 -10.53 -6.28 -13.56
CA ILE A 63 -9.30 -6.30 -14.35
C ILE A 63 -8.17 -5.57 -13.61
N GLU A 64 -6.99 -6.18 -13.59
CA GLU A 64 -5.78 -5.54 -13.08
C GLU A 64 -5.01 -4.90 -14.24
N ILE A 65 -4.76 -3.60 -14.14
CA ILE A 65 -4.04 -2.83 -15.16
C ILE A 65 -2.70 -2.37 -14.55
N PRO A 66 -1.61 -3.12 -14.74
CA PRO A 66 -0.31 -2.78 -14.15
C PRO A 66 0.22 -1.45 -14.69
N ASN A 67 0.14 -1.26 -16.01
CA ASN A 67 0.68 -0.11 -16.74
C ASN A 67 -0.38 0.96 -17.02
N ILE A 68 -1.29 1.19 -16.06
CA ILE A 68 -2.32 2.21 -16.21
C ILE A 68 -1.70 3.60 -16.31
N ASN A 69 -2.14 4.38 -17.29
CA ASN A 69 -1.70 5.76 -17.48
C ASN A 69 -2.89 6.65 -17.89
N SER A 70 -2.74 7.97 -17.77
CA SER A 70 -3.81 8.91 -18.13
C SER A 70 -4.09 8.93 -19.63
N ARG A 71 -3.05 8.70 -20.44
CA ARG A 71 -3.12 8.62 -21.89
C ARG A 71 -4.20 7.58 -22.30
N MET A 72 -4.27 6.40 -21.68
CA MET A 72 -5.24 5.33 -22.02
C MET A 72 -6.69 5.81 -22.13
N PHE A 73 -7.08 6.80 -21.33
CA PHE A 73 -8.45 7.28 -21.25
C PHE A 73 -8.65 8.66 -21.87
N GLN A 74 -7.57 9.42 -22.14
CA GLN A 74 -7.63 10.76 -22.74
C GLN A 74 -8.38 10.84 -24.09
N PRO A 75 -8.26 9.86 -25.01
CA PRO A 75 -9.03 9.86 -26.27
C PRO A 75 -10.54 9.73 -26.08
N LEU A 76 -10.99 9.15 -24.96
CA LEU A 76 -12.39 8.85 -24.67
C LEU A 76 -13.13 10.10 -24.17
N ARG A 77 -13.40 11.04 -25.08
CA ARG A 77 -13.97 12.36 -24.75
C ARG A 77 -15.42 12.33 -24.28
N ASN A 78 -16.21 11.36 -24.74
CA ASN A 78 -17.62 11.20 -24.35
C ASN A 78 -17.84 10.30 -23.13
N LEU A 79 -16.76 9.77 -22.56
CA LEU A 79 -16.84 8.80 -21.48
C LEU A 79 -17.43 9.43 -20.22
N SER A 80 -18.58 8.92 -19.80
CA SER A 80 -19.32 9.40 -18.63
C SER A 80 -19.17 8.46 -17.45
N TYR A 81 -19.09 7.14 -17.70
CA TYR A 81 -19.02 6.10 -16.69
C TYR A 81 -17.80 5.22 -16.92
N ILE A 82 -17.00 5.03 -15.87
CA ILE A 82 -15.92 4.05 -15.88
C ILE A 82 -15.89 3.25 -14.58
N TYR A 83 -15.74 1.93 -14.73
CA TYR A 83 -15.71 0.99 -13.62
C TYR A 83 -14.34 0.33 -13.59
N PHE A 84 -13.66 0.42 -12.44
CA PHE A 84 -12.33 -0.13 -12.25
C PHE A 84 -12.29 -1.10 -11.08
N LYS A 85 -11.30 -2.00 -11.06
CA LYS A 85 -11.00 -2.84 -9.91
C LYS A 85 -10.55 -2.04 -8.67
N LYS A 86 -9.81 -0.94 -8.85
CA LYS A 86 -9.18 -0.16 -7.77
C LYS A 86 -9.63 1.30 -7.83
N PHE A 87 -10.02 1.89 -6.70
CA PHE A 87 -10.43 3.30 -6.61
C PHE A 87 -9.35 4.26 -7.13
N LEU A 88 -8.06 3.90 -6.94
CA LEU A 88 -6.94 4.71 -7.41
C LEU A 88 -6.90 4.89 -8.93
N TYR A 89 -7.44 3.94 -9.71
CA TYR A 89 -7.45 4.02 -11.17
C TYR A 89 -8.25 5.21 -11.69
N CYS A 90 -9.24 5.66 -10.93
CA CYS A 90 -9.99 6.86 -11.24
C CYS A 90 -9.15 8.14 -11.26
N SER A 91 -7.96 8.15 -10.64
CA SER A 91 -7.04 9.28 -10.74
C SER A 91 -6.42 9.46 -12.14
N TYR A 92 -6.42 8.40 -12.97
CA TYR A 92 -5.93 8.46 -14.35
C TYR A 92 -7.01 8.92 -15.35
N ALA A 93 -8.28 8.93 -14.96
CA ALA A 93 -9.42 9.28 -15.80
C ALA A 93 -10.16 10.52 -15.25
N LEU A 94 -9.42 11.62 -15.03
CA LEU A 94 -9.95 12.83 -14.37
C LEU A 94 -11.07 13.54 -15.13
N HIS A 95 -11.14 13.38 -16.45
CA HIS A 95 -12.19 13.98 -17.29
C HIS A 95 -13.52 13.24 -17.23
N VAL A 96 -13.54 12.02 -16.69
CA VAL A 96 -14.74 11.19 -16.59
C VAL A 96 -15.62 11.64 -15.43
N ARG A 97 -16.93 11.74 -15.68
CA ARG A 97 -17.90 12.24 -14.69
C ARG A 97 -18.08 11.29 -13.51
N ILE A 98 -18.27 10.00 -13.77
CA ILE A 98 -18.57 8.99 -12.77
C ILE A 98 -17.53 7.87 -12.87
N CYS A 99 -16.78 7.69 -11.79
CA CYS A 99 -15.78 6.63 -11.68
C CYS A 99 -16.02 5.80 -10.42
N THR A 100 -15.98 4.48 -10.55
CA THR A 100 -16.18 3.53 -9.45
C THR A 100 -14.99 2.58 -9.31
N PRO A 101 -14.67 2.10 -8.08
CA PRO A 101 -15.31 2.41 -6.81
C PRO A 101 -14.89 3.78 -6.24
N LEU A 102 -15.77 4.41 -5.45
CA LEU A 102 -15.50 5.72 -4.82
C LEU A 102 -14.65 5.66 -3.53
N THR A 103 -14.50 4.46 -2.99
CA THR A 103 -13.83 4.17 -1.71
C THR A 103 -13.29 2.74 -1.76
N ASP A 104 -12.20 2.49 -1.05
CA ASP A 104 -11.66 1.15 -0.77
C ASP A 104 -12.03 0.66 0.65
N GLY A 105 -12.85 1.42 1.39
CA GLY A 105 -13.23 1.15 2.77
C GLY A 105 -12.37 1.89 3.81
N ILE A 106 -11.21 2.42 3.43
CA ILE A 106 -10.26 3.12 4.33
C ILE A 106 -10.07 4.57 3.88
N SER A 107 -9.90 4.80 2.58
CA SER A 107 -9.71 6.07 1.91
C SER A 107 -10.85 6.35 0.93
N SER A 108 -11.13 7.63 0.68
CA SER A 108 -12.09 8.07 -0.34
C SER A 108 -11.50 9.18 -1.21
N PHE A 109 -12.19 9.56 -2.28
CA PHE A 109 -11.78 10.68 -3.13
C PHE A 109 -11.59 12.00 -2.35
N GLU A 110 -12.33 12.21 -1.28
CA GLU A 110 -12.25 13.48 -0.55
C GLU A 110 -11.28 13.40 0.63
N ASN A 111 -11.08 12.22 1.20
CA ASN A 111 -10.40 12.07 2.48
C ASN A 111 -9.43 10.88 2.48
N LEU A 112 -8.24 11.10 3.04
CA LEU A 112 -7.27 10.02 3.26
C LEU A 112 -7.83 8.93 4.18
N LEU A 113 -8.49 9.30 5.27
CA LEU A 113 -9.27 8.39 6.11
C LEU A 113 -10.75 8.74 5.97
N VAL A 114 -11.55 7.84 5.40
CA VAL A 114 -12.98 8.08 5.14
C VAL A 114 -13.82 7.98 6.41
N VAL A 115 -13.46 7.09 7.33
CA VAL A 115 -14.25 6.80 8.54
C VAL A 115 -13.77 7.66 9.72
N ASN A 116 -14.68 8.39 10.36
CA ASN A 116 -14.37 9.20 11.55
C ASN A 116 -13.83 8.37 12.72
N VAL A 117 -14.34 7.15 12.88
CA VAL A 117 -13.87 6.19 13.89
C VAL A 117 -12.38 5.87 13.70
N LEU A 118 -11.95 5.61 12.46
CA LEU A 118 -10.55 5.31 12.16
C LEU A 118 -9.64 6.49 12.48
N ARG A 119 -10.07 7.72 12.20
CA ARG A 119 -9.30 8.93 12.53
C ARG A 119 -9.01 9.04 14.02
N VAL A 120 -10.03 8.83 14.86
CA VAL A 120 -9.87 8.88 16.31
C VAL A 120 -8.92 7.78 16.78
N PHE A 121 -9.08 6.55 16.26
CA PHE A 121 -8.21 5.44 16.63
C PHE A 121 -6.75 5.66 16.23
N VAL A 122 -6.46 6.22 15.04
CA VAL A 122 -5.08 6.49 14.61
C VAL A 122 -4.36 7.39 15.62
N TRP A 123 -5.01 8.46 16.09
CA TRP A 123 -4.42 9.36 17.10
C TRP A 123 -4.21 8.67 18.45
N ILE A 124 -5.19 7.88 18.90
CA ILE A 124 -5.09 7.13 20.16
C ILE A 124 -3.93 6.14 20.09
N ILE A 125 -3.86 5.33 19.03
CA ILE A 125 -2.83 4.31 18.86
C ILE A 125 -1.45 4.98 18.73
N ALA A 126 -1.33 6.07 17.97
CA ALA A 126 -0.07 6.80 17.83
C ALA A 126 0.45 7.31 19.19
N CYS A 127 -0.42 7.94 19.99
CA CYS A 127 -0.07 8.43 21.32
C CYS A 127 0.31 7.29 22.27
N VAL A 128 -0.53 6.25 22.39
CA VAL A 128 -0.26 5.10 23.26
C VAL A 128 1.04 4.41 22.87
N THR A 129 1.30 4.24 21.58
CA THR A 129 2.51 3.59 21.08
C THR A 129 3.74 4.43 21.37
N CYS A 130 3.74 5.73 21.09
CA CYS A 130 4.87 6.60 21.39
C CYS A 130 5.13 6.71 22.90
N PHE A 131 4.14 7.17 23.67
CA PHE A 131 4.34 7.43 25.10
C PHE A 131 4.54 6.16 25.91
N GLY A 132 3.81 5.08 25.58
CA GLY A 132 3.96 3.79 26.25
C GLY A 132 5.36 3.20 26.07
N ASN A 133 5.89 3.22 24.85
CA ASN A 133 7.23 2.69 24.58
C ASN A 133 8.34 3.60 25.14
N LEU A 134 8.20 4.93 25.07
CA LEU A 134 9.12 5.87 25.73
C LEU A 134 9.16 5.65 27.25
N PHE A 135 8.00 5.46 27.87
CA PHE A 135 7.91 5.16 29.30
C PHE A 135 8.63 3.86 29.64
N VAL A 136 8.44 2.78 28.86
CA VAL A 136 9.14 1.51 29.08
C VAL A 136 10.66 1.68 28.93
N ILE A 137 11.13 2.41 27.91
CA ILE A 137 12.55 2.70 27.72
C ILE A 137 13.12 3.46 28.91
N GLY A 138 12.42 4.50 29.38
CA GLY A 138 12.81 5.30 30.55
C GLY A 138 12.87 4.45 31.82
N MET A 139 11.78 3.77 32.16
CA MET A 139 11.69 2.90 33.34
C MET A 139 12.79 1.83 33.36
N ARG A 140 13.02 1.15 32.23
CA ARG A 140 14.08 0.14 32.08
C ARG A 140 15.49 0.74 32.03
N SER A 141 15.63 2.05 31.92
CA SER A 141 16.92 2.75 32.00
C SER A 141 17.28 3.17 33.41
N PHE A 142 16.28 3.48 34.25
CA PHE A 142 16.50 3.84 35.65
C PHE A 142 16.57 2.61 36.57
N ILE A 143 15.78 1.57 36.33
CA ILE A 143 15.79 0.36 37.16
C ILE A 143 17.03 -0.48 36.84
N ARG A 144 17.84 -0.79 37.87
CA ARG A 144 19.02 -1.65 37.74
C ARG A 144 18.58 -3.06 37.35
N ALA A 145 18.76 -3.40 36.07
CA ALA A 145 18.38 -4.69 35.54
C ALA A 145 19.37 -5.79 35.95
N GLU A 146 18.83 -6.90 36.44
CA GLU A 146 19.58 -8.14 36.71
C GLU A 146 20.18 -8.71 35.42
N ASN A 147 19.37 -8.78 34.35
CA ASN A 147 19.81 -9.18 33.01
C ASN A 147 19.89 -7.96 32.07
N LYS A 148 21.12 -7.43 31.92
CA LYS A 148 21.40 -6.27 31.05
C LYS A 148 21.12 -6.54 29.58
N THR A 149 21.44 -7.74 29.08
CA THR A 149 21.25 -8.13 27.66
C THR A 149 19.77 -8.12 27.27
N HIS A 150 18.94 -8.82 28.02
CA HIS A 150 17.48 -8.85 27.82
C HIS A 150 16.85 -7.46 27.90
N THR A 151 17.35 -6.62 28.81
CA THR A 151 16.89 -5.23 28.94
C THR A 151 17.27 -4.39 27.72
N THR A 152 18.46 -4.60 27.14
CA THR A 152 18.87 -3.95 25.89
C THR A 152 17.99 -4.38 24.72
N SER A 153 17.65 -5.67 24.58
CA SER A 153 16.78 -6.17 23.52
C SER A 153 15.37 -5.58 23.60
N ILE A 154 14.79 -5.49 24.80
CA ILE A 154 13.47 -4.83 25.00
C ILE A 154 13.53 -3.36 24.61
N LYS A 155 14.60 -2.64 24.97
CA LYS A 155 14.74 -1.22 24.58
C LYS A 155 14.78 -1.05 23.06
N MET A 156 15.48 -1.92 22.34
CA MET A 156 15.52 -1.88 20.88
C MET A 156 14.16 -2.18 20.24
N LEU A 157 13.38 -3.11 20.82
CA LEU A 157 12.01 -3.37 20.37
C LEU A 157 11.11 -2.14 20.59
N CYS A 158 11.20 -1.50 21.75
CA CYS A 158 10.46 -0.26 22.02
C CYS A 158 10.88 0.89 21.09
N CYS A 159 12.16 0.99 20.70
CA CYS A 159 12.61 1.96 19.72
C CYS A 159 11.95 1.74 18.35
N ALA A 160 11.87 0.48 17.89
CA ALA A 160 11.17 0.14 16.65
C ALA A 160 9.66 0.48 16.73
N ALA A 161 9.02 0.20 17.86
CA ALA A 161 7.63 0.57 18.10
C ALA A 161 7.41 2.10 18.16
N CYS A 162 8.34 2.88 18.73
CA CYS A 162 8.29 4.35 18.67
C CYS A 162 8.36 4.87 17.22
N LEU A 163 9.18 4.26 16.35
CA LEU A 163 9.22 4.63 14.92
C LEU A 163 7.87 4.37 14.23
N MET A 164 7.21 3.24 14.55
CA MET A 164 5.83 2.97 14.11
C MET A 164 4.86 4.04 14.63
N GLY A 165 4.97 4.45 15.89
CA GLY A 165 4.16 5.52 16.46
C GLY A 165 4.35 6.87 15.74
N VAL A 166 5.58 7.23 15.36
CA VAL A 166 5.88 8.43 14.55
C VAL A 166 5.22 8.34 13.18
N TYR A 167 5.29 7.18 12.53
CA TYR A 167 4.57 6.93 11.27
C TYR A 167 3.06 7.17 11.45
N LEU A 168 2.42 6.56 12.45
CA LEU A 168 0.97 6.75 12.67
C LEU A 168 0.61 8.22 12.95
N PHE A 169 1.46 8.94 13.68
CA PHE A 169 1.28 10.37 13.93
C PHE A 169 1.33 11.17 12.63
N SER A 170 2.29 10.89 11.76
CA SER A 170 2.40 11.52 10.45
C SER A 170 1.20 11.23 9.56
N ILE A 171 0.64 10.00 9.57
CA ILE A 171 -0.62 9.70 8.87
C ILE A 171 -1.76 10.59 9.38
N GLY A 172 -1.89 10.77 10.69
CA GLY A 172 -2.90 11.66 11.29
C GLY A 172 -2.73 13.13 10.85
N VAL A 173 -1.50 13.62 10.76
CA VAL A 173 -1.20 14.98 10.28
C VAL A 173 -1.57 15.13 8.80
N PHE A 174 -1.24 14.15 7.96
CA PHE A 174 -1.57 14.20 6.53
C PHE A 174 -3.06 14.02 6.24
N ASP A 175 -3.80 13.26 7.06
CA ASP A 175 -5.27 13.22 6.99
C ASP A 175 -5.88 14.61 7.19
N ILE A 176 -5.40 15.38 8.16
CA ILE A 176 -5.86 16.75 8.40
C ILE A 176 -5.50 17.65 7.21
N LYS A 177 -4.26 17.54 6.70
CA LYS A 177 -3.75 18.38 5.62
C LYS A 177 -4.53 18.21 4.31
N TYR A 178 -4.93 17.00 3.97
CA TYR A 178 -5.57 16.68 2.69
C TYR A 178 -7.09 16.50 2.78
N ARG A 179 -7.69 16.83 3.93
CA ARG A 179 -9.12 16.67 4.19
C ARG A 179 -9.97 17.45 3.18
N GLY A 180 -10.96 16.78 2.58
CA GLY A 180 -11.87 17.36 1.59
C GLY A 180 -11.27 17.64 0.21
N GLN A 181 -9.96 17.42 0.01
CA GLN A 181 -9.27 17.72 -1.25
C GLN A 181 -8.32 16.59 -1.69
N TYR A 182 -8.44 15.40 -1.11
CA TYR A 182 -7.50 14.30 -1.36
C TYR A 182 -7.36 13.96 -2.84
N LYS A 183 -8.46 13.92 -3.61
CA LYS A 183 -8.49 13.62 -5.06
C LYS A 183 -7.54 14.49 -5.86
N LYS A 184 -7.42 15.78 -5.52
CA LYS A 184 -6.56 16.72 -6.25
C LYS A 184 -5.08 16.45 -6.01
N TYR A 185 -4.73 15.98 -4.81
CA TYR A 185 -3.35 15.83 -4.37
C TYR A 185 -2.89 14.37 -4.29
N ALA A 186 -3.76 13.38 -4.46
CA ALA A 186 -3.44 11.97 -4.26
C ALA A 186 -2.26 11.50 -5.13
N VAL A 187 -2.28 11.82 -6.44
CA VAL A 187 -1.19 11.43 -7.36
C VAL A 187 0.12 12.12 -6.98
N LEU A 188 0.08 13.44 -6.79
CA LEU A 188 1.25 14.23 -6.39
C LEU A 188 1.80 13.79 -5.03
N TRP A 189 0.93 13.41 -4.11
CA TRP A 189 1.29 12.89 -2.79
C TRP A 189 2.04 11.56 -2.91
N MET A 190 1.51 10.58 -3.64
CA MET A 190 2.16 9.27 -3.78
C MET A 190 3.54 9.35 -4.43
N GLU A 191 3.74 10.29 -5.35
CA GLU A 191 5.05 10.54 -5.98
C GLU A 191 5.98 11.40 -5.11
N SER A 192 5.47 11.99 -4.02
CA SER A 192 6.25 12.93 -3.20
C SER A 192 7.21 12.24 -2.24
N LEU A 193 8.35 12.89 -1.97
CA LEU A 193 9.35 12.42 -0.99
C LEU A 193 8.76 12.12 0.41
N PRO A 194 7.86 12.94 0.99
CA PRO A 194 7.26 12.62 2.28
C PRO A 194 6.52 11.28 2.30
N CYS A 195 5.85 10.93 1.21
CA CYS A 195 5.13 9.67 1.09
C CYS A 195 6.09 8.47 1.04
N HIS A 196 7.20 8.61 0.31
CA HIS A 196 8.29 7.63 0.29
C HIS A 196 8.93 7.43 1.67
N ILE A 197 9.24 8.51 2.39
CA ILE A 197 9.78 8.45 3.75
C ILE A 197 8.80 7.74 4.69
N MET A 198 7.51 8.03 4.55
CA MET A 198 6.45 7.39 5.34
C MET A 198 6.35 5.88 5.10
N GLY A 199 6.38 5.47 3.83
CA GLY A 199 6.40 4.05 3.46
C GLY A 199 7.65 3.33 3.98
N PHE A 200 8.82 3.95 3.85
CA PHE A 200 10.07 3.43 4.41
C PHE A 200 9.98 3.27 5.93
N LEU A 201 9.51 4.29 6.65
CA LEU A 201 9.41 4.26 8.11
C LEU A 201 8.44 3.16 8.59
N ALA A 202 7.31 3.01 7.91
CA ALA A 202 6.35 1.95 8.19
C ALA A 202 7.00 0.57 8.04
N MET A 203 7.57 0.29 6.86
CA MET A 203 8.17 -1.01 6.57
C MET A 203 9.39 -1.31 7.46
N PHE A 204 10.28 -0.34 7.63
CA PHE A 204 11.44 -0.48 8.49
C PHE A 204 11.06 -0.82 9.93
N SER A 205 10.08 -0.10 10.49
CA SER A 205 9.65 -0.32 11.87
C SER A 205 8.93 -1.66 12.07
N THR A 206 8.10 -2.12 11.13
CA THR A 206 7.44 -3.44 11.23
C THR A 206 8.44 -4.58 11.11
N GLU A 207 9.30 -4.56 10.10
CA GLU A 207 10.24 -5.66 9.83
C GLU A 207 11.24 -5.83 10.97
N VAL A 208 11.83 -4.72 11.45
CA VAL A 208 12.73 -4.76 12.60
C VAL A 208 11.99 -5.27 13.85
N SER A 209 10.72 -4.87 14.07
CA SER A 209 9.95 -5.36 15.22
C SER A 209 9.70 -6.87 15.17
N VAL A 210 9.36 -7.41 13.99
CA VAL A 210 9.15 -8.86 13.80
C VAL A 210 10.46 -9.63 14.02
N LEU A 211 11.57 -9.16 13.46
CA LEU A 211 12.88 -9.78 13.64
C LEU A 211 13.37 -9.72 15.10
N LEU A 212 13.10 -8.62 15.81
CA LEU A 212 13.42 -8.50 17.23
C LEU A 212 12.53 -9.40 18.10
N LEU A 213 11.24 -9.52 17.78
CA LEU A 213 10.33 -10.40 18.50
C LEU A 213 10.72 -11.86 18.32
N THR A 214 11.06 -12.27 17.09
CA THR A 214 11.54 -13.63 16.80
C THR A 214 12.86 -13.94 17.50
N TYR A 215 13.79 -12.98 17.57
CA TYR A 215 15.00 -13.14 18.37
C TYR A 215 14.70 -13.30 19.87
N LEU A 216 13.83 -12.46 20.43
CA LEU A 216 13.45 -12.52 21.85
C LEU A 216 12.76 -13.84 22.19
N THR A 217 11.88 -14.34 21.34
CA THR A 217 11.20 -15.61 21.55
C THR A 217 12.17 -16.78 21.47
N LEU A 218 13.11 -16.76 20.52
CA LEU A 218 14.16 -17.78 20.39
C LEU A 218 15.10 -17.79 21.61
N GLU A 219 15.54 -16.62 22.09
CA GLU A 219 16.36 -16.49 23.30
C GLU A 219 15.66 -17.13 24.51
N LYS A 220 14.37 -16.85 24.70
CA LYS A 220 13.57 -17.44 25.79
C LYS A 220 13.39 -18.94 25.64
N TYR A 221 13.09 -19.40 24.43
CA TYR A 221 12.94 -20.81 24.13
C TYR A 221 14.21 -21.59 24.50
N LEU A 222 15.38 -21.12 24.08
CA LEU A 222 16.66 -21.78 24.36
C LEU A 222 16.98 -21.85 25.86
N VAL A 223 16.66 -20.79 26.62
CA VAL A 223 16.87 -20.78 28.07
C VAL A 223 15.94 -21.74 28.81
N ILE A 224 14.69 -21.88 28.35
CA ILE A 224 13.70 -22.75 28.98
C ILE A 224 13.98 -24.22 28.66
N VAL A 225 14.25 -24.55 27.40
CA VAL A 225 14.43 -25.95 26.96
C VAL A 225 15.82 -26.47 27.29
N PHE A 226 16.86 -25.62 27.25
CA PHE A 226 18.25 -26.02 27.46
C PHE A 226 18.91 -25.25 28.63
N PRO A 227 18.41 -25.41 29.87
CA PRO A 227 18.84 -24.60 31.02
C PRO A 227 20.32 -24.76 31.38
N PHE A 228 20.90 -25.95 31.13
CA PHE A 228 22.30 -26.27 31.43
C PHE A 228 23.25 -26.13 30.23
N SER A 229 22.73 -25.78 29.05
CA SER A 229 23.57 -25.60 27.88
C SER A 229 24.20 -24.21 27.87
N ASN A 230 25.48 -24.12 27.50
CA ASN A 230 26.22 -22.85 27.48
C ASN A 230 25.94 -22.02 26.21
N ILE A 231 24.73 -22.14 25.65
CA ILE A 231 24.29 -21.53 24.38
C ILE A 231 23.94 -20.03 24.55
N ARG A 232 24.05 -19.47 25.76
CA ARG A 232 23.68 -18.07 26.02
C ARG A 232 24.66 -17.10 25.33
N PRO A 233 24.18 -16.24 24.40
CA PRO A 233 25.04 -15.26 23.76
C PRO A 233 25.55 -14.24 24.79
N GLY A 234 26.84 -13.92 24.70
CA GLY A 234 27.45 -12.87 25.52
C GLY A 234 26.94 -11.47 25.13
N LYS A 235 27.16 -10.47 25.99
CA LYS A 235 26.71 -9.08 25.75
C LYS A 235 27.14 -8.52 24.39
N HIS A 236 28.38 -8.77 23.99
CA HIS A 236 28.90 -8.30 22.70
C HIS A 236 28.22 -9.01 21.52
N GLN A 237 28.00 -10.32 21.62
CA GLN A 237 27.30 -11.10 20.61
C GLN A 237 25.85 -10.63 20.47
N THR A 238 25.14 -10.39 21.58
CA THR A 238 23.78 -9.84 21.56
C THR A 238 23.75 -8.48 20.86
N ILE A 239 24.69 -7.58 21.13
CA ILE A 239 24.75 -6.27 20.46
C ILE A 239 24.96 -6.43 18.95
N ILE A 240 25.89 -7.31 18.53
CA ILE A 240 26.11 -7.59 17.11
C ILE A 240 24.84 -8.12 16.45
N ILE A 241 24.14 -9.07 17.08
CA ILE A 241 22.89 -9.63 16.56
C ILE A 241 21.83 -8.53 16.40
N LEU A 242 21.63 -7.69 17.43
CA LEU A 242 20.67 -6.60 17.39
C LEU A 242 21.00 -5.58 16.28
N VAL A 243 22.26 -5.17 16.15
CA VAL A 243 22.68 -4.27 15.06
C VAL A 243 22.48 -4.91 13.69
N SER A 244 22.76 -6.21 13.57
CA SER A 244 22.54 -6.95 12.32
C SER A 244 21.05 -7.02 11.97
N ILE A 245 20.16 -7.22 12.94
CA ILE A 245 18.71 -7.18 12.73
C ILE A 245 18.26 -5.81 12.19
N TRP A 246 18.76 -4.72 12.77
CA TRP A 246 18.47 -3.36 12.30
C TRP A 246 18.98 -3.13 10.88
N PHE A 247 20.18 -3.62 10.57
CA PHE A 247 20.74 -3.53 9.22
C PHE A 247 19.93 -4.34 8.19
N ILE A 248 19.55 -5.57 8.53
CA ILE A 248 18.72 -6.42 7.66
C ILE A 248 17.36 -5.75 7.42
N GLY A 249 16.72 -5.23 8.47
CA GLY A 249 15.47 -4.49 8.33
C GLY A 249 15.60 -3.25 7.45
N PHE A 250 16.73 -2.55 7.51
CA PHE A 250 17.03 -1.40 6.64
C PHE A 250 17.15 -1.82 5.18
N VAL A 251 17.88 -2.89 4.90
CA VAL A 251 18.00 -3.45 3.54
C VAL A 251 16.62 -3.84 3.01
N ILE A 252 15.84 -4.59 3.79
CA ILE A 252 14.48 -5.01 3.40
C ILE A 252 13.59 -3.80 3.10
N ALA A 253 13.64 -2.76 3.93
CA ALA A 253 12.84 -1.54 3.75
C ALA A 253 13.26 -0.71 2.53
N ILE A 254 14.49 -0.85 2.03
CA ILE A 254 14.98 -0.16 0.82
C ILE A 254 14.66 -0.93 -0.46
N ILE A 255 14.57 -2.27 -0.43
CA ILE A 255 14.33 -3.09 -1.63
C ILE A 255 13.16 -2.57 -2.48
N PRO A 256 12.00 -2.18 -1.91
CA PRO A 256 10.90 -1.66 -2.72
C PRO A 256 11.31 -0.44 -3.56
N PHE A 257 12.22 0.41 -3.06
CA PHE A 257 12.65 1.66 -3.69
C PHE A 257 13.62 1.50 -4.87
N TRP A 258 14.12 0.30 -5.14
CA TRP A 258 15.09 0.05 -6.20
C TRP A 258 14.47 -0.31 -7.56
N ASP A 259 13.18 -0.66 -7.60
CA ASP A 259 12.52 -1.10 -8.83
C ASP A 259 11.14 -0.43 -8.94
N GLU A 260 11.00 0.54 -9.83
CA GLU A 260 9.79 1.35 -10.06
C GLU A 260 8.51 0.50 -10.31
N ASP A 261 8.66 -0.67 -10.92
CA ASP A 261 7.54 -1.56 -11.25
C ASP A 261 7.17 -2.49 -10.07
N PHE A 262 8.17 -2.96 -9.32
CA PHE A 262 7.98 -3.68 -8.06
C PHE A 262 7.44 -2.77 -6.96
N LEU A 263 7.89 -1.50 -6.93
CA LEU A 263 7.47 -0.44 -6.03
C LEU A 263 5.96 -0.21 -6.18
N LYS A 264 5.45 0.01 -7.39
CA LYS A 264 3.99 0.17 -7.63
C LYS A 264 3.18 -1.05 -7.19
N LEU A 265 3.73 -2.25 -7.29
CA LEU A 265 3.07 -3.51 -6.90
C LEU A 265 3.03 -3.71 -5.37
N LEU A 266 4.14 -3.45 -4.68
CA LEU A 266 4.23 -3.51 -3.21
C LEU A 266 3.49 -2.35 -2.54
N TRP A 267 3.57 -1.15 -3.09
CA TRP A 267 2.84 0.01 -2.57
C TRP A 267 1.33 -0.22 -2.68
N LYS A 268 0.84 -0.75 -3.82
CA LYS A 268 -0.57 -1.20 -3.97
C LYS A 268 -1.00 -2.27 -2.96
N LYS A 269 -0.05 -3.04 -2.39
CA LYS A 269 -0.32 -4.13 -1.45
C LYS A 269 -0.19 -3.69 0.02
N TRP A 270 0.67 -2.72 0.32
CA TRP A 270 1.00 -2.26 1.68
C TRP A 270 0.38 -0.91 2.06
N SER A 271 0.00 -0.05 1.10
CA SER A 271 -0.73 1.20 1.39
C SER A 271 -2.12 0.97 1.98
N LEU A 272 -2.67 -0.26 1.85
CA LEU A 272 -3.95 -0.68 2.40
C LEU A 272 -3.86 -1.67 3.58
N PHE A 273 -2.66 -2.13 3.96
CA PHE A 273 -2.50 -3.10 5.05
C PHE A 273 -1.69 -2.50 6.22
N PRO A 274 -2.33 -1.69 7.09
CA PRO A 274 -1.84 -1.50 8.45
C PRO A 274 -2.61 -2.31 9.51
N THR A 275 -3.56 -3.19 9.15
CA THR A 275 -4.33 -3.96 10.15
C THR A 275 -4.66 -5.37 9.69
N LEU A 276 -3.68 -6.27 9.80
CA LEU A 276 -3.94 -7.69 10.10
C LEU A 276 -2.74 -8.26 10.86
N PHE A 277 -2.42 -7.61 11.97
CA PHE A 277 -2.05 -8.20 13.26
C PHE A 277 -2.36 -7.18 14.35
#